data_AF-A0A7W7ZDW9-F1
#
_entry.id   AF-A0A7W7ZDW9-F1
#
_cell.length_a   1.000
_cell.length_b   1.000
_cell.length_c   1.000
_cell.angle_alpha   90.00
_cell.angle_beta   90.00
_cell.angle_gamma   90.00
#
_symmetry.space_group_name_H-M   'P 1'
#
loop_
_entity.id
_entity.type
_entity.pdbx_description
1 polymer ?
#
loop_
_entity_poly.entity_id
_entity_poly.type
_entity_poly.pdbx_seq_one_letter_code
_entity_poly.pdbx_strand_id
1 'polypeptide(L)'
;MGLDAVEIVLRTEELFVITVEDGEAATVRTVGNFYDLVCGKLNLVPLQAPVSSAQLPEITMKEKTFLFMYKHTPLPAPAEVLPWSPQSVWDCLVAVIVDQQSLKPEKVRYDARFVEDLGVA
;
A
#
# COMPACT_ATOMS: atom_id res chain seq x y z
N MET A 1 10.96 -4.31 -11.65
CA MET A 1 10.71 -4.32 -10.20
C MET A 1 10.96 -5.70 -9.68
N GLY A 2 11.42 -5.85 -8.43
CA GLY A 2 11.47 -7.15 -7.80
C GLY A 2 10.09 -7.65 -7.39
N LEU A 3 10.00 -8.92 -7.02
CA LEU A 3 8.74 -9.63 -6.78
C LEU A 3 7.91 -8.96 -5.68
N ASP A 4 8.57 -8.48 -4.63
CA ASP A 4 7.94 -7.85 -3.48
C ASP A 4 7.27 -6.50 -3.85
N ALA A 5 7.88 -5.74 -4.75
CA ALA A 5 7.33 -4.48 -5.23
C ALA A 5 6.10 -4.71 -6.12
N VAL A 6 6.15 -5.73 -6.98
CA VAL A 6 5.01 -6.12 -7.82
C VAL A 6 3.83 -6.55 -6.95
N GLU A 7 4.07 -7.34 -5.91
CA GLU A 7 3.01 -7.79 -5.00
C GLU A 7 2.34 -6.62 -4.25
N ILE A 8 3.13 -5.64 -3.81
CA ILE A 8 2.60 -4.41 -3.19
C ILE A 8 1.71 -3.64 -4.19
N VAL A 9 2.13 -3.50 -5.45
CA VAL A 9 1.34 -2.82 -6.49
C VAL A 9 0.03 -3.55 -6.73
N LEU A 10 0.07 -4.86 -6.99
CA LEU A 10 -1.12 -5.67 -7.27
C LEU A 10 -2.14 -5.59 -6.13
N ARG A 11 -1.70 -5.66 -4.88
CA ARG A 11 -2.58 -5.51 -3.71
C ARG A 11 -3.20 -4.14 -3.59
N THR A 12 -2.44 -3.12 -3.94
CA THR A 12 -2.91 -1.73 -3.91
C THR A 12 -3.95 -1.51 -5.02
N GLU A 13 -3.73 -2.06 -6.20
CA GLU A 13 -4.70 -2.06 -7.31
C GLU A 13 -6.01 -2.74 -6.92
N GLU A 14 -5.93 -3.93 -6.31
CA GLU A 14 -7.11 -4.67 -5.82
C GLU A 14 -7.84 -3.90 -4.71
N LEU A 15 -7.11 -3.31 -3.76
CA LEU A 15 -7.68 -2.63 -2.59
C LEU A 15 -8.40 -1.33 -2.97
N PHE A 16 -7.78 -0.52 -3.82
CA PHE A 16 -8.33 0.78 -4.23
C PHE A 16 -9.14 0.70 -5.52
N VAL A 17 -9.20 -0.47 -6.16
CA VAL A 17 -9.86 -0.69 -7.45
C VAL A 17 -9.32 0.30 -8.50
N ILE A 18 -8.00 0.39 -8.58
CA ILE A 18 -7.26 1.24 -9.52
C ILE A 18 -6.42 0.39 -10.46
N THR A 19 -5.88 1.02 -11.51
CA THR A 19 -4.89 0.42 -12.39
C THR A 19 -3.66 1.32 -12.45
N VAL A 20 -2.49 0.72 -12.20
CA VAL A 20 -1.18 1.36 -12.22
C VAL A 20 -0.42 0.78 -13.41
N GLU A 21 -0.09 1.63 -14.37
CA GLU A 21 0.67 1.17 -15.54
C GLU A 21 2.13 0.92 -15.16
N ASP A 22 2.78 -0.01 -15.87
CA ASP A 22 4.20 -0.35 -15.67
C ASP A 22 5.11 0.90 -15.70
N GLY A 23 4.81 1.86 -16.57
CA GLY A 23 5.53 3.12 -16.66
C GLY A 23 5.40 3.98 -15.40
N GLU A 24 4.19 4.07 -14.85
CA GLU A 24 3.92 4.82 -13.61
C GLU A 24 4.56 4.12 -12.42
N ALA A 25 4.37 2.81 -12.29
CA ALA A 25 5.03 1.98 -11.30
C ALA A 25 6.56 2.17 -11.39
N ALA A 26 7.14 2.12 -12.59
CA ALA A 26 8.58 2.29 -12.80
C ALA A 26 9.12 3.65 -12.34
N THR A 27 8.29 4.66 -12.06
CA THR A 27 8.72 5.93 -11.46
C THR A 27 8.65 5.95 -9.93
N VAL A 28 7.93 5.01 -9.32
CA VAL A 28 7.79 4.90 -7.87
C VAL A 28 9.13 4.50 -7.25
N ARG A 29 9.66 5.35 -6.35
CA ARG A 29 10.90 5.09 -5.59
C ARG A 29 10.67 5.12 -4.09
N THR A 30 9.80 6.01 -3.64
CA THR A 30 9.41 6.17 -2.23
C THR A 30 7.95 5.83 -2.02
N VAL A 31 7.60 5.58 -0.74
CA VAL A 31 6.21 5.40 -0.32
C VAL A 31 5.38 6.63 -0.67
N GLY A 32 5.93 7.83 -0.52
CA GLY A 32 5.28 9.08 -0.91
C GLY A 32 4.96 9.15 -2.39
N ASN A 33 5.88 8.75 -3.28
CA ASN A 33 5.59 8.71 -4.72
C ASN A 33 4.45 7.74 -5.05
N PHE A 34 4.39 6.61 -4.34
CA PHE A 34 3.32 5.65 -4.55
C PHE A 34 1.99 6.16 -4.03
N TYR A 35 1.99 6.77 -2.85
CA TYR A 35 0.82 7.42 -2.28
C TYR A 35 0.27 8.54 -3.18
N ASP A 36 1.14 9.42 -3.68
CA ASP A 36 0.74 10.50 -4.60
C ASP A 36 0.11 9.94 -5.87
N LEU A 37 0.66 8.85 -6.41
CA LEU A 37 0.14 8.16 -7.57
C LEU A 37 -1.27 7.61 -7.30
N VAL A 38 -1.47 6.92 -6.18
CA VAL A 38 -2.78 6.38 -5.78
C VAL A 38 -3.79 7.50 -5.57
N CYS A 39 -3.40 8.59 -4.87
CA CYS A 39 -4.25 9.77 -4.71
C CYS A 39 -4.62 10.39 -6.07
N GLY A 40 -3.67 10.45 -7.02
CA GLY A 40 -3.92 10.91 -8.38
C GLY A 40 -4.97 10.06 -9.11
N LYS A 41 -4.87 8.73 -9.02
CA LYS A 41 -5.87 7.80 -9.60
C LYS A 41 -7.26 7.97 -8.97
N LEU A 42 -7.32 8.29 -7.68
CA LEU A 42 -8.55 8.53 -6.95
C LEU A 42 -9.08 9.97 -7.06
N ASN A 43 -8.41 10.85 -7.83
CA ASN A 43 -8.71 12.29 -7.93
C ASN A 43 -8.71 13.01 -6.56
N LEU A 44 -7.78 12.64 -5.69
CA LEU A 44 -7.60 13.22 -4.36
C LEU A 44 -6.35 14.10 -4.32
N VAL A 45 -6.38 15.09 -3.43
CA VAL A 45 -5.19 15.92 -3.14
C VAL A 45 -4.38 15.21 -2.04
N PRO A 46 -3.14 14.78 -2.32
CA PRO A 46 -2.31 14.10 -1.33
C PRO A 46 -1.93 15.05 -0.19
N LEU A 47 -1.79 14.49 1.01
CA LEU A 47 -1.23 15.21 2.15
C LEU A 47 0.29 15.32 1.98
N GLN A 48 0.87 16.46 2.36
CA GLN A 48 2.33 16.69 2.21
C GLN A 48 3.17 15.89 3.21
N ALA A 49 2.59 15.51 4.35
CA ALA A 49 3.26 14.74 5.40
C ALA A 49 2.22 13.91 6.17
N PRO A 50 1.60 12.91 5.54
CA PRO A 50 0.64 12.06 6.22
C PRO A 50 1.35 11.30 7.34
N VAL A 51 0.71 11.26 8.51
CA VAL A 51 1.18 10.48 9.66
C VAL A 51 0.34 9.22 9.75
N SER A 52 0.98 8.08 9.94
CA SER A 52 0.27 6.81 10.10
C SER A 52 -0.53 6.83 11.39
N SER A 53 -1.81 6.43 11.32
CA SER A 53 -2.64 6.29 12.50
C SER A 53 -2.05 5.26 13.47
N ALA A 54 -2.25 5.47 14.79
CA ALA A 54 -1.75 4.55 15.83
C ALA A 54 -2.34 3.13 15.70
N GLN A 55 -3.50 3.01 15.05
CA GLN A 55 -4.16 1.75 14.70
C GLN A 55 -4.37 1.75 13.20
N LEU A 56 -3.69 0.84 12.51
CA LEU A 56 -3.88 0.61 11.09
C LEU A 56 -5.03 -0.37 10.85
N PRO A 57 -5.79 -0.22 9.75
CA PRO A 57 -6.80 -1.19 9.39
C PRO A 57 -6.13 -2.54 9.03
N GLU A 58 -6.76 -3.64 9.46
CA GLU A 58 -6.45 -4.94 8.88
C GLU A 58 -7.02 -4.96 7.46
N ILE A 59 -6.14 -5.02 6.47
CA ILE A 59 -6.51 -4.95 5.05
C ILE A 59 -6.51 -6.32 4.35
N THR A 60 -5.91 -7.33 4.97
CA THR A 60 -5.74 -8.66 4.38
C THR A 60 -5.90 -9.74 5.43
N MET A 61 -6.64 -10.79 5.08
CA MET A 61 -6.62 -12.04 5.82
C MET A 61 -5.60 -12.98 5.16
N LYS A 62 -4.60 -13.43 5.94
CA LYS A 62 -3.60 -14.40 5.46
C LYS A 62 -4.15 -15.82 5.63
N GLU A 63 -4.67 -16.41 4.56
CA GLU A 63 -5.01 -17.84 4.55
C GLU A 63 -3.81 -18.67 4.13
N LYS A 64 -3.33 -19.54 5.02
CA LYS A 64 -2.25 -20.49 4.71
C LYS A 64 -2.79 -21.54 3.76
N THR A 65 -2.57 -21.35 2.45
CA THR A 65 -3.06 -22.27 1.43
C THR A 65 -2.12 -23.48 1.30
N PHE A 66 -0.79 -23.31 1.49
CA PHE A 66 0.18 -24.42 1.50
C PHE A 66 1.44 -24.09 2.34
N LEU A 67 2.37 -25.04 2.47
CA LEU A 67 3.52 -25.03 3.40
C LEU A 67 4.33 -23.72 3.44
N PHE A 68 4.30 -22.91 2.37
CA PHE A 68 4.89 -21.56 2.29
C PHE A 68 4.09 -20.53 1.44
N MET A 69 2.82 -20.81 1.09
CA MET A 69 1.99 -19.89 0.29
C MET A 69 0.86 -19.32 1.13
N TYR A 70 0.86 -17.99 1.29
CA TYR A 70 -0.23 -17.24 1.89
C TYR A 70 -1.13 -16.73 0.77
N LYS A 71 -2.40 -17.10 0.79
CA LYS A 71 -3.42 -16.43 0.01
C LYS A 71 -3.83 -15.21 0.82
N HIS A 72 -3.54 -14.03 0.30
CA HIS A 72 -4.00 -12.79 0.90
C HIS A 72 -5.34 -12.48 0.28
N THR A 73 -6.41 -12.76 1.03
CA THR A 73 -7.72 -12.26 0.66
C THR A 73 -7.79 -10.82 1.16
N PRO A 74 -7.97 -9.82 0.27
CA PRO A 74 -8.30 -8.49 0.74
C PRO A 74 -9.56 -8.62 1.58
N LEU A 75 -9.51 -8.14 2.83
CA LEU A 75 -10.73 -8.03 3.62
C LEU A 75 -11.69 -7.12 2.84
N PRO A 76 -13.00 -7.42 2.81
CA PRO A 76 -13.95 -6.57 2.09
C PRO A 76 -13.68 -5.13 2.52
N ALA A 77 -13.47 -4.24 1.54
CA ALA A 77 -13.31 -2.81 1.80
C ALA A 77 -14.39 -2.42 2.82
N PRO A 78 -14.05 -1.73 3.94
CA PRO A 78 -14.99 -1.46 5.02
C PRO A 78 -16.31 -0.87 4.49
N ALA A 79 -17.27 -1.76 4.23
CA ALA A 79 -18.63 -1.63 3.71
C ALA A 79 -18.99 -0.64 2.57
N GLU A 80 -18.42 0.54 2.37
CA GLU A 80 -19.05 1.58 1.53
C GLU A 80 -18.06 2.40 0.69
N VAL A 81 -18.25 2.32 -0.64
CA VAL A 81 -17.56 3.15 -1.64
C VAL A 81 -18.07 4.59 -1.52
N LEU A 82 -17.40 5.43 -0.72
CA LEU A 82 -17.19 6.88 -0.86
C LEU A 82 -17.17 7.63 0.50
N PRO A 83 -16.38 8.71 0.62
CA PRO A 83 -15.18 9.05 -0.15
C PRO A 83 -13.90 8.64 0.59
N TRP A 84 -12.96 8.04 -0.15
CA TRP A 84 -11.59 7.87 0.32
C TRP A 84 -11.02 9.24 0.67
N SER A 85 -10.61 9.40 1.92
CA SER A 85 -9.82 10.55 2.32
C SER A 85 -8.34 10.31 2.01
N PRO A 86 -7.56 11.37 1.75
CA PRO A 86 -6.10 11.25 1.62
C PRO A 86 -5.47 10.51 2.81
N GLN A 87 -6.02 10.68 4.03
CA GLN A 87 -5.54 9.99 5.22
C GLN A 87 -5.85 8.49 5.18
N SER A 88 -7.07 8.09 4.81
CA SER A 88 -7.42 6.67 4.71
C SER A 88 -6.62 5.95 3.63
N VAL A 89 -6.31 6.63 2.52
CA VAL A 89 -5.43 6.07 1.48
C VAL A 89 -4.04 5.81 2.04
N TRP A 90 -3.50 6.77 2.80
CA TRP A 90 -2.21 6.60 3.46
C TRP A 90 -2.22 5.44 4.45
N ASP A 91 -3.18 5.40 5.37
CA ASP A 91 -3.25 4.35 6.39
C ASP A 91 -3.42 2.96 5.76
N CYS A 92 -4.27 2.82 4.73
CA CYS A 92 -4.41 1.58 3.99
C CYS A 92 -3.12 1.19 3.24
N LEU A 93 -2.45 2.14 2.60
CA LEU A 93 -1.18 1.89 1.91
C LEU A 93 -0.07 1.44 2.87
N VAL A 94 0.04 2.11 4.01
CA VAL A 94 0.98 1.74 5.07
C VAL A 94 0.64 0.34 5.59
N ALA A 95 -0.64 0.01 5.75
CA ALA A 95 -1.06 -1.33 6.14
C ALA A 95 -0.62 -2.40 5.11
N VAL A 96 -0.69 -2.12 3.80
CA VAL A 96 -0.18 -3.02 2.74
C VAL A 96 1.30 -3.27 2.93
N ILE A 97 2.08 -2.19 3.07
CA ILE A 97 3.54 -2.28 3.19
C ILE A 97 3.95 -3.00 4.47
N VAL A 98 3.31 -2.68 5.60
CA VAL A 98 3.54 -3.32 6.90
C VAL A 98 3.20 -4.79 6.85
N ASP A 99 2.06 -5.16 6.24
CA ASP A 99 1.64 -6.55 6.10
C ASP A 99 2.65 -7.38 5.28
N GLN A 100 3.19 -6.79 4.22
CA GLN A 100 4.14 -7.43 3.32
C GLN A 100 5.53 -7.55 3.88
N GLN A 101 6.08 -6.45 4.36
CA GLN A 101 7.45 -6.41 4.83
C GLN A 101 7.57 -6.83 6.30
N SER A 102 6.45 -7.15 6.97
CA SER A 102 6.39 -7.45 8.41
C SER A 102 7.08 -6.35 9.25
N LEU A 103 6.93 -5.10 8.80
CA LEU A 103 7.54 -3.92 9.41
C LEU A 103 6.62 -3.29 10.45
N LYS A 104 7.16 -2.39 11.27
CA LYS A 104 6.34 -1.54 12.12
C LYS A 104 5.82 -0.34 11.30
N PRO A 105 4.58 0.14 11.53
CA PRO A 105 4.03 1.32 10.85
C PRO A 105 4.93 2.56 10.96
N GLU A 106 5.61 2.72 12.10
CA GLU A 106 6.53 3.83 12.37
C GLU A 106 7.72 3.89 11.41
N LYS A 107 8.10 2.76 10.79
CA LYS A 107 9.18 2.73 9.80
C LYS A 107 8.74 3.19 8.42
N VAL A 108 7.44 3.15 8.12
CA VAL A 108 6.90 3.54 6.83
C VAL A 108 6.69 5.06 6.84
N ARG A 109 7.70 5.78 6.34
CA ARG A 109 7.69 7.24 6.22
C ARG A 109 7.40 7.64 4.77
N TYR A 110 6.88 8.84 4.56
CA TYR A 110 6.62 9.38 3.22
C TYR A 110 7.89 9.41 2.33
N ASP A 111 9.03 9.74 2.93
CA ASP A 111 10.34 9.75 2.26
C ASP A 111 11.03 8.38 2.21
N ALA A 112 10.44 7.33 2.80
CA ALA A 112 11.05 6.01 2.85
C ALA A 112 11.12 5.40 1.43
N ARG A 113 12.30 4.91 1.05
CA ARG A 113 12.55 4.24 -0.23
C ARG A 113 12.26 2.75 -0.11
N PHE A 114 11.57 2.20 -1.11
CA PHE A 114 11.18 0.79 -1.12
C PHE A 114 12.40 -0.14 -1.00
N VAL A 115 13.43 0.09 -1.81
CA VAL A 115 14.60 -0.80 -1.85
C VAL A 115 15.52 -0.56 -0.64
N GLU A 116 15.86 0.69 -0.35
CA GLU A 116 16.91 1.02 0.62
C GLU A 116 16.41 1.03 2.07
N ASP A 117 15.19 1.51 2.32
CA ASP A 117 14.66 1.71 3.68
C ASP A 117 13.70 0.59 4.11
N LEU A 118 12.96 0.02 3.16
CA LEU A 118 11.97 -1.03 3.41
C LEU A 118 12.46 -2.43 3.02
N GLY A 119 13.57 -2.54 2.28
CA GLY A 119 14.17 -3.82 1.90
C GLY A 119 13.39 -4.57 0.80
N VAL A 120 12.54 -3.87 0.05
CA VAL A 120 11.76 -4.45 -1.06
C VAL A 120 12.72 -4.74 -2.22
N ALA A 121 13.01 -6.01 -2.48
CA ALA A 121 14.02 -6.46 -3.44
C ALA A 121 13.42 -6.99 -4.75
#